data_AF-A0A239WZP3-F1
#
_entry.id   AF-A0A239WZP3-F1
#
_cell.length_a   1.000
_cell.length_b   1.000
_cell.length_c   1.000
_cell.angle_alpha   90.00
_cell.angle_beta   90.00
_cell.angle_gamma   90.00
#
_symmetry.space_group_name_H-M   'P 1'
#
loop_
_entity.id
_entity.type
_entity.pdbx_description
1 polymer ?
#
loop_
_entity_poly.entity_id
_entity_poly.type
_entity_poly.pdbx_seq_one_letter_code
_entity_poly.pdbx_strand_id
1 'polypeptide(L)'
;MTLEVFTPYLTDGKTHVVVRDTDPDLNVNFTAVLDGDFMNKSKAELLQLGLSWFTGKYVQEYANQKTVEAVAEVKDKIAQIDDAIERSDKQYERVEELLKVTTGTVNELITSLMTEEEEAVTDEPETEIN
;
A
#
# COMPACT_ATOMS: atom_id res chain seq x y z
N MET A 1 -6.96 -20.32 -29.85
CA MET A 1 -6.89 -18.90 -30.22
C MET A 1 -6.52 -18.78 -31.68
N THR A 2 -7.51 -18.42 -32.52
CA THR A 2 -7.31 -18.19 -33.96
C THR A 2 -7.62 -16.73 -34.23
N LEU A 3 -6.56 -15.95 -34.49
CA LEU A 3 -6.69 -14.54 -34.84
C LEU A 3 -6.95 -14.41 -36.33
N GLU A 4 -8.01 -13.69 -36.68
CA GLU A 4 -8.32 -13.37 -38.07
C GLU A 4 -7.96 -11.91 -38.38
N VAL A 5 -7.26 -11.74 -39.50
CA VAL A 5 -7.00 -10.43 -40.09
C VAL A 5 -8.08 -10.16 -41.13
N PHE A 6 -8.84 -9.09 -40.90
CA PHE A 6 -9.76 -8.55 -41.90
C PHE A 6 -8.97 -7.84 -43.01
N THR A 7 -9.66 -7.52 -44.11
CA THR A 7 -9.07 -6.78 -45.23
C THR A 7 -8.36 -5.51 -44.73
N PRO A 8 -7.02 -5.39 -44.91
CA PRO A 8 -6.31 -4.16 -44.57
C PRO A 8 -6.76 -3.04 -45.51
N TYR A 9 -6.62 -1.80 -45.07
CA TYR A 9 -6.89 -0.63 -45.92
C TYR A 9 -5.85 0.46 -45.71
N LEU A 10 -5.64 1.28 -46.74
CA LEU A 10 -4.73 2.41 -46.70
C LEU A 10 -5.52 3.70 -46.39
N THR A 11 -5.02 4.49 -45.45
CA THR A 11 -5.56 5.81 -45.11
C THR A 11 -4.41 6.70 -44.67
N ASP A 12 -4.34 7.93 -45.17
CA ASP A 12 -3.31 8.90 -44.80
C ASP A 12 -1.86 8.40 -44.92
N GLY A 13 -1.59 7.53 -45.90
CA GLY A 13 -0.27 6.90 -46.10
C GLY A 13 0.09 5.83 -45.06
N LYS A 14 -0.86 5.42 -44.23
CA LYS A 14 -0.73 4.37 -43.22
C LYS A 14 -1.59 3.17 -43.56
N THR A 15 -1.11 1.98 -43.20
CA THR A 15 -1.86 0.75 -43.34
C THR A 15 -2.62 0.44 -42.07
N HIS A 16 -3.93 0.31 -42.19
CA HIS A 16 -4.81 -0.08 -41.10
C HIS A 16 -5.07 -1.58 -41.16
N VAL A 17 -4.75 -2.28 -40.08
CA VAL A 17 -4.95 -3.73 -39.96
C VAL A 17 -5.93 -3.98 -38.82
N VAL A 18 -7.11 -4.49 -39.17
CA VAL A 18 -8.13 -4.87 -38.19
C VAL A 18 -7.92 -6.33 -37.82
N VAL A 19 -7.60 -6.57 -36.55
CA VAL A 19 -7.41 -7.91 -35.98
C VAL A 19 -8.58 -8.20 -35.06
N ARG A 20 -9.23 -9.35 -35.27
CA ARG A 20 -10.25 -9.86 -34.36
C ARG A 20 -9.91 -11.27 -33.96
N ASP A 21 -10.12 -11.55 -32.69
CA ASP A 21 -10.19 -12.92 -32.22
C ASP A 21 -11.56 -13.51 -32.53
N THR A 22 -11.57 -14.82 -32.77
CA THR A 22 -12.77 -15.62 -32.99
C THR A 22 -13.14 -16.43 -31.75
N ASP A 23 -12.31 -16.38 -30.71
CA ASP A 23 -12.53 -17.05 -29.44
C ASP A 23 -13.63 -16.33 -28.63
N PRO A 24 -14.73 -17.01 -28.29
CA PRO A 24 -15.83 -16.40 -27.54
C PRO A 24 -15.43 -15.96 -26.13
N ASP A 25 -14.38 -16.55 -25.55
CA ASP A 25 -13.91 -16.24 -24.20
C ASP A 25 -12.92 -15.06 -24.19
N LEU A 26 -12.26 -14.79 -25.31
CA LEU A 26 -11.26 -13.73 -25.49
C LEU A 26 -11.68 -12.79 -26.61
N ASN A 27 -12.57 -11.84 -26.31
CA ASN A 27 -13.00 -10.80 -27.25
C ASN A 27 -11.91 -9.73 -27.48
N VAL A 28 -10.81 -10.09 -28.14
CA VAL A 28 -9.74 -9.16 -28.51
C VAL A 28 -10.02 -8.59 -29.89
N ASN A 29 -10.39 -7.30 -29.94
CA ASN A 29 -10.68 -6.57 -31.17
C ASN A 29 -9.88 -5.27 -31.19
N PHE A 30 -8.94 -5.12 -32.12
CA PHE A 30 -8.19 -3.87 -32.26
C PHE A 30 -7.87 -3.54 -33.72
N THR A 31 -7.63 -2.26 -33.97
CA THR A 31 -7.14 -1.76 -35.26
C THR A 31 -5.72 -1.25 -35.05
N ALA A 32 -4.75 -1.91 -35.66
CA ALA A 32 -3.37 -1.44 -35.70
C ALA A 32 -3.19 -0.43 -36.83
N VAL A 33 -2.51 0.67 -36.53
CA VAL A 33 -2.17 1.71 -37.50
C VAL A 33 -0.67 1.66 -37.74
N LEU A 34 -0.28 1.09 -38.88
CA LEU A 34 1.11 0.85 -39.25
C LEU A 34 1.61 1.98 -40.15
N ASP A 35 2.77 2.55 -39.82
CA ASP A 35 3.38 3.60 -40.63
C ASP A 35 4.00 3.00 -41.91
N GLY A 36 3.38 3.29 -43.06
CA GLY A 36 3.79 2.80 -44.38
C GLY A 36 2.71 2.02 -45.12
N ASP A 37 3.00 1.69 -46.38
CA ASP A 37 2.16 0.85 -47.24
C ASP A 37 2.59 -0.62 -47.14
N PHE A 38 1.72 -1.43 -46.53
CA PHE A 38 1.89 -2.86 -46.34
C PHE A 38 0.80 -3.67 -47.04
N MET A 39 0.05 -3.07 -47.96
CA MET A 39 -1.08 -3.74 -48.63
C MET A 39 -0.67 -4.99 -49.43
N ASN A 40 0.60 -5.08 -49.83
CA ASN A 40 1.17 -6.21 -50.56
C ASN A 40 1.69 -7.34 -49.67
N LYS A 41 1.62 -7.19 -48.34
CA LYS A 41 2.10 -8.22 -47.40
C LYS A 41 1.09 -9.34 -47.24
N SER A 42 1.59 -10.51 -46.86
CA SER A 42 0.73 -11.63 -46.52
C SER A 42 -0.07 -11.34 -45.24
N LYS A 43 -1.22 -12.03 -45.07
CA LYS A 43 -2.03 -11.90 -43.85
C LYS A 43 -1.25 -12.19 -42.58
N ALA A 44 -0.33 -13.17 -42.62
CA ALA A 44 0.51 -13.54 -41.47
C ALA A 44 1.47 -12.41 -41.08
N GLU A 45 2.10 -11.75 -42.07
CA GLU A 45 2.98 -10.62 -41.81
C GLU A 45 2.20 -9.40 -41.28
N LEU A 46 1.00 -9.15 -41.81
CA LEU A 46 0.13 -8.07 -41.33
C LEU A 46 -0.33 -8.31 -39.89
N LEU A 47 -0.67 -9.56 -39.55
CA LEU A 47 -1.00 -9.96 -38.18
C LEU A 47 0.19 -9.69 -37.25
N GLN A 48 1.39 -10.12 -37.64
CA GLN A 48 2.60 -9.92 -36.85
C GLN A 48 2.87 -8.43 -36.60
N LEU A 49 2.80 -7.59 -37.65
CA LEU A 49 2.97 -6.14 -37.52
C LEU A 49 1.89 -5.52 -36.62
N GLY A 50 0.64 -5.95 -36.76
CA GLY A 50 -0.47 -5.48 -35.93
C GLY A 50 -0.28 -5.83 -34.45
N LEU A 51 0.17 -7.04 -34.14
CA LEU A 51 0.49 -7.49 -32.77
C LEU A 51 1.70 -6.74 -32.19
N SER A 52 2.75 -6.51 -32.98
CA SER A 52 3.91 -5.70 -32.58
C SER A 52 3.52 -4.25 -32.26
N TRP A 53 2.63 -3.66 -33.06
CA TRP A 53 2.08 -2.33 -32.77
C TRP A 53 1.24 -2.33 -31.49
N PHE A 54 0.35 -3.31 -31.32
CA PHE A 54 -0.52 -3.42 -30.15
C PHE A 54 0.29 -3.58 -28.85
N THR A 55 1.28 -4.48 -28.87
CA THR A 55 2.18 -4.69 -27.73
C THR A 55 3.02 -3.46 -27.43
N GLY A 56 3.62 -2.83 -28.45
CA GLY A 56 4.40 -1.60 -28.25
C GLY A 56 3.56 -0.47 -27.63
N LYS A 57 2.33 -0.28 -28.10
CA LYS A 57 1.44 0.78 -27.62
C LYS A 57 0.88 0.51 -26.22
N TYR A 58 0.30 -0.67 -26.01
CA TYR A 58 -0.51 -0.93 -24.82
C TYR A 58 0.23 -1.72 -23.73
N VAL A 59 1.19 -2.58 -24.07
CA VAL A 59 1.89 -3.38 -23.04
C VAL A 59 2.94 -2.54 -22.31
N GLN A 60 3.63 -1.63 -22.99
CA GLN A 60 4.54 -0.68 -22.30
C GLN A 60 3.78 0.29 -21.40
N GLU A 61 2.66 0.85 -21.86
CA GLU A 61 1.82 1.73 -21.04
C GLU A 61 1.23 0.99 -19.83
N TYR A 62 0.76 -0.25 -20.01
CA TYR A 62 0.21 -1.07 -18.92
C TYR A 62 1.25 -1.48 -17.87
N ALA A 63 2.46 -1.86 -18.30
CA ALA A 63 3.55 -2.19 -17.39
C ALA A 63 3.96 -0.98 -16.54
N ASN A 64 4.00 0.22 -17.14
CA ASN A 64 4.28 1.45 -16.42
C ASN A 64 3.16 1.82 -15.44
N GLN A 65 1.89 1.67 -15.81
CA GLN A 65 0.76 1.94 -14.91
C GLN A 65 0.75 1.03 -13.69
N LYS A 66 0.88 -0.30 -13.87
CA LYS A 66 0.94 -1.25 -12.76
C LYS A 66 2.07 -0.94 -11.77
N THR A 67 3.22 -0.54 -12.29
CA THR A 67 4.39 -0.20 -11.47
C THR A 67 4.13 1.09 -10.67
N VAL A 68 3.50 2.09 -11.29
CA VAL A 68 3.14 3.35 -10.62
C VAL A 68 2.09 3.13 -9.53
N GLU A 69 1.06 2.32 -9.78
CA GLU A 69 0.03 1.98 -8.77
C GLU A 69 0.64 1.22 -7.58
N ALA A 70 1.50 0.23 -7.85
CA ALA A 70 2.17 -0.52 -6.78
C ALA A 70 3.08 0.37 -5.92
N VAL A 71 3.81 1.31 -6.54
CA VAL A 71 4.64 2.28 -5.81
C VAL A 71 3.78 3.24 -4.98
N ALA A 72 2.62 3.67 -5.51
CA ALA A 72 1.69 4.51 -4.77
C ALA A 72 1.11 3.79 -3.54
N GLU A 73 0.70 2.52 -3.67
CA GLU A 73 0.18 1.72 -2.56
C GLU A 73 1.25 1.50 -1.47
N VAL A 74 2.50 1.22 -1.86
CA VAL A 74 3.61 1.09 -0.91
C VAL A 74 3.86 2.40 -0.17
N LYS A 75 3.81 3.54 -0.87
CA LYS A 75 3.99 4.85 -0.26
C LYS A 75 2.88 5.17 0.76
N ASP A 76 1.63 4.83 0.45
CA ASP A 76 0.51 5.00 1.36
C ASP A 76 0.64 4.12 2.62
N LYS A 77 1.10 2.87 2.46
CA LYS A 77 1.37 1.98 3.60
C LYS A 77 2.52 2.48 4.47
N ILE A 78 3.58 3.03 3.86
CA ILE A 78 4.68 3.65 4.61
C ILE A 78 4.16 4.84 5.44
N ALA A 79 3.33 5.71 4.86
CA ALA A 79 2.74 6.84 5.58
C ALA A 79 1.85 6.39 6.76
N GLN A 80 1.09 5.30 6.60
CA GLN A 80 0.31 4.73 7.68
C GLN A 80 1.18 4.11 8.79
N ILE A 81 2.31 3.51 8.42
CA ILE A 81 3.29 2.97 9.38
C ILE A 81 3.94 4.12 10.16
N ASP A 82 4.36 5.20 9.49
CA ASP A 82 4.96 6.37 10.14
C ASP A 82 3.99 7.01 11.15
N ASP A 83 2.72 7.18 10.76
CA ASP A 83 1.67 7.70 11.65
C ASP A 83 1.33 6.75 12.82
N ALA A 84 1.48 5.44 12.62
CA ALA A 84 1.33 4.46 13.70
C ALA A 84 2.52 4.48 14.68
N ILE A 85 3.74 4.68 14.18
CA ILE A 85 4.95 4.84 15.01
C ILE A 85 4.83 6.10 15.86
N GLU A 86 4.45 7.23 15.26
CA GLU A 86 4.29 8.49 16.01
C GLU A 86 3.22 8.38 17.11
N ARG A 87 2.13 7.66 16.84
CA ARG A 87 1.11 7.34 17.84
C ARG A 87 1.64 6.42 18.93
N SER A 88 2.48 5.45 18.58
CA SER A 88 3.09 4.53 19.54
C SER A 88 4.06 5.26 20.47
N ASP A 89 4.93 6.14 19.95
CA ASP A 89 5.88 6.91 20.75
C ASP A 89 5.17 7.81 21.77
N LYS A 90 4.09 8.49 21.35
CA LYS A 90 3.23 9.28 22.26
C LYS A 90 2.56 8.44 23.34
N GLN A 91 2.21 7.19 23.04
CA GLN A 91 1.66 6.26 24.04
C GLN A 91 2.73 5.81 25.03
N TYR A 92 3.95 5.53 24.57
CA TYR A 92 5.06 5.19 25.45
C TYR A 92 5.40 6.32 26.42
N GLU A 93 5.46 7.57 25.96
CA GLU A 93 5.66 8.74 26.84
C GLU A 93 4.57 8.85 27.91
N ARG A 94 3.29 8.69 27.54
CA ARG A 94 2.17 8.71 28.51
C ARG A 94 2.26 7.58 29.54
N VAL A 95 2.66 6.39 29.13
CA VAL A 95 2.83 5.25 30.04
C VAL A 95 3.98 5.50 31.01
N GLU A 96 5.09 6.06 30.54
CA GLU A 96 6.23 6.42 31.40
C GLU A 96 5.83 7.51 32.42
N GLU A 97 5.05 8.50 31.99
CA GLU A 97 4.54 9.55 32.85
C GLU A 97 3.56 9.01 33.91
N LEU A 98 2.64 8.11 33.51
CA LEU A 98 1.74 7.42 34.43
C LEU A 98 2.49 6.56 35.46
N LEU A 99 3.55 5.86 35.04
CA LEU A 99 4.40 5.08 35.95
C LEU A 99 5.08 6.00 36.97
N LYS A 100 5.67 7.12 36.54
CA LYS A 100 6.29 8.11 37.45
C LYS A 100 5.29 8.66 38.47
N VAL A 101 4.09 9.03 38.02
CA VAL A 101 3.02 9.51 38.91
C VAL A 101 2.62 8.42 39.90
N THR A 102 2.37 7.20 39.43
CA THR A 102 1.94 6.08 40.27
C THR A 102 3.01 5.72 41.31
N THR A 103 4.29 5.66 40.92
CA THR A 103 5.39 5.41 41.86
C THR A 103 5.54 6.53 42.88
N GLY A 104 5.37 7.79 42.47
CA GLY A 104 5.35 8.93 43.38
C GLY A 104 4.22 8.81 44.41
N THR A 105 3.00 8.54 43.97
CA THR A 105 1.84 8.37 44.87
C THR A 105 1.99 7.17 45.80
N VAL A 106 2.52 6.05 45.32
CA VAL A 106 2.79 4.87 46.17
C VAL A 106 3.86 5.19 47.22
N ASN A 107 4.93 5.89 46.85
CA ASN A 107 5.95 6.30 47.81
C ASN A 107 5.40 7.28 48.85
N GLU A 108 4.54 8.23 48.45
CA GLU A 108 3.87 9.13 49.39
C GLU A 108 2.96 8.37 50.36
N LEU A 109 2.19 7.40 49.88
CA LEU A 109 1.33 6.53 50.71
C LEU A 109 2.14 5.66 51.68
N ILE A 110 3.26 5.08 51.23
CA ILE A 110 4.15 4.31 52.10
C ILE A 110 4.73 5.23 53.18
N THR A 111 5.15 6.45 52.80
CA THR A 111 5.71 7.41 53.75
C THR A 111 4.65 7.83 54.77
N SER A 112 3.41 8.14 54.35
CA SER A 112 2.34 8.50 55.29
C SER A 112 2.00 7.37 56.25
N LEU A 113 1.94 6.12 55.77
CA LEU A 113 1.67 4.95 56.61
C LEU A 113 2.80 4.67 57.60
N MET A 114 4.06 4.83 57.20
CA MET A 114 5.20 4.66 58.10
C MET A 114 5.30 5.80 59.14
N THR A 115 4.84 7.01 58.80
CA THR A 115 4.81 8.13 59.75
C THR A 115 3.67 7.97 60.76
N GLU A 116 2.54 7.37 60.36
CA GLU A 116 1.42 7.06 61.27
C GLU A 116 1.70 5.89 62.23
N GLU A 117 2.54 4.93 61.84
CA GLU A 117 2.95 3.83 62.75
C GLU A 117 3.97 4.26 63.83
N GLU A 118 4.76 5.31 63.61
CA GLU A 118 5.72 5.82 64.62
C GLU A 118 5.05 6.71 65.69
N GLU A 119 3.91 7.35 65.41
CA GLU A 119 3.20 8.19 66.40
C GLU A 119 2.30 7.39 67.36
N ALA A 120 2.10 6.08 67.14
CA ALA A 120 1.16 5.26 67.93
C ALA A 120 1.78 4.50 69.13
N VAL A 121 3.09 4.64 69.41
CA VAL A 121 3.80 3.83 70.43
C VAL A 121 4.19 4.60 71.70
N THR A 122 3.73 5.84 71.89
CA THR A 122 4.00 6.60 73.12
C THR A 122 2.72 7.07 73.79
N ASP A 123 1.92 6.16 74.33
CA ASP A 123 0.99 6.48 75.42
C ASP A 123 0.57 5.19 76.18
N GLU A 124 1.50 4.64 76.97
CA GLU A 124 1.12 3.85 78.14
C GLU A 124 1.38 4.71 79.39
N PRO A 125 0.34 5.11 80.16
CA PRO A 125 0.55 5.73 81.45
C PRO A 125 1.05 4.66 82.44
N GLU A 126 2.25 4.87 82.97
CA GLU A 126 2.78 4.12 84.11
C GLU A 126 1.83 4.29 85.32
N THR A 127 1.07 3.25 85.64
CA THR A 127 0.49 3.12 86.99
C THR A 127 1.55 2.56 87.93
N GLU A 128 2.15 3.45 88.71
CA GLU A 128 2.98 3.12 89.87
C GLU A 128 2.20 2.39 90.97
N ILE A 129 2.95 1.57 91.71
CA ILE A 129 2.56 0.53 92.65
C ILE A 129 2.45 1.09 94.07
N ASN A 130 1.49 0.60 94.87
CA ASN A 130 1.72 0.20 96.28
C ASN A 130 0.63 -0.75 96.78
#